data_AF-A0A942J2J7-F1
#
_entry.id   AF-A0A942J2J7-F1
#
_cell.length_a   1.000
_cell.length_b   1.000
_cell.length_c   1.000
_cell.angle_alpha   90.00
_cell.angle_beta   90.00
_cell.angle_gamma   90.00
#
_symmetry.space_group_name_H-M   'P 1'
#
loop_
_entity.id
_entity.type
_entity.pdbx_description
1 polymer ?
#
loop_
_entity_poly.entity_id
_entity_poly.type
_entity_poly.pdbx_seq_one_letter_code
_entity_poly.pdbx_strand_id
1 'polypeptide(L)'
;KFWGIAPSFAFVAEPQTNGVAERFNRTLKEQVFHGRVFKNLEEVRVAVAEFKERYNCHWRLEKMGFMSPLEVRQAHAMRKAA
;
A
#
# COMPACT_ATOMS: atom_id res chain seq x y z
N LYS A 1 12.05 -21.09 -1.14
CA LYS A 1 11.05 -21.60 -0.18
C LYS A 1 11.69 -21.66 1.23
N PHE A 2 12.22 -20.52 1.72
CA PHE A 2 13.19 -20.50 2.85
C PHE A 2 12.80 -19.56 4.02
N TRP A 3 11.74 -18.76 3.88
CA TRP A 3 11.35 -17.75 4.88
C TRP A 3 10.12 -18.15 5.70
N GLY A 4 9.66 -19.40 5.60
CA GLY A 4 8.41 -19.85 6.25
C GLY A 4 7.13 -19.24 5.69
N ILE A 5 7.20 -18.48 4.58
CA ILE A 5 6.05 -17.85 3.93
C ILE A 5 5.47 -18.82 2.88
N ALA A 6 4.22 -19.19 3.05
CA ALA A 6 3.47 -19.95 2.04
C ALA A 6 3.06 -19.01 0.89
N PRO A 7 3.45 -19.30 -0.37
CA PRO A 7 2.98 -18.51 -1.51
C PRO A 7 1.48 -18.75 -1.71
N SER A 8 0.73 -17.65 -1.89
CA SER A 8 -0.67 -17.66 -2.28
C SER A 8 -0.80 -16.91 -3.59
N PHE A 9 -1.33 -17.56 -4.62
CA PHE A 9 -1.51 -16.97 -5.94
C PHE A 9 -2.98 -16.60 -6.15
N ALA A 10 -3.20 -15.47 -6.81
CA ALA A 10 -4.52 -15.14 -7.32
C ALA A 10 -4.94 -16.18 -8.37
N PHE A 11 -6.23 -16.52 -8.40
CA PHE A 11 -6.77 -17.35 -9.45
C PHE A 11 -6.74 -16.63 -10.80
N VAL A 12 -6.54 -17.39 -11.87
CA VAL A 12 -6.55 -16.85 -13.24
C VAL A 12 -7.95 -16.31 -13.54
N ALA A 13 -8.01 -15.09 -14.09
CA ALA A 13 -9.25 -14.37 -14.41
C ALA A 13 -10.11 -13.93 -13.19
N GLU A 14 -9.57 -13.93 -11.98
CA GLU A 14 -10.26 -13.39 -10.78
C GLU A 14 -9.57 -12.11 -10.24
N PRO A 15 -9.70 -10.96 -10.93
CA PRO A 15 -8.99 -9.73 -10.59
C PRO A 15 -9.38 -9.16 -9.22
N GLN A 16 -10.58 -9.48 -8.73
CA GLN A 16 -11.09 -9.00 -7.44
C GLN A 16 -10.18 -9.34 -6.27
N THR A 17 -9.45 -10.46 -6.34
CA THR A 17 -8.50 -10.90 -5.31
C THR A 17 -7.32 -9.93 -5.14
N ASN A 18 -6.97 -9.19 -6.19
CA ASN A 18 -5.85 -8.23 -6.21
C ASN A 18 -6.30 -6.77 -6.04
N GLY A 19 -7.60 -6.51 -5.90
CA GLY A 19 -8.16 -5.15 -5.94
C GLY A 19 -7.56 -4.19 -4.90
N VAL A 20 -7.09 -4.68 -3.75
CA VAL A 20 -6.40 -3.85 -2.74
C VAL A 20 -5.06 -3.34 -3.27
N ALA A 21 -4.24 -4.23 -3.85
CA ALA A 21 -2.94 -3.87 -4.41
C ALA A 21 -3.10 -3.01 -5.67
N GLU A 22 -4.08 -3.32 -6.51
CA GLU A 22 -4.40 -2.52 -7.70
C GLU A 22 -4.83 -1.10 -7.33
N ARG A 23 -5.70 -0.94 -6.33
CA ARG A 23 -6.11 0.39 -5.84
C ARG A 23 -4.91 1.18 -5.32
N PHE A 24 -4.03 0.56 -4.53
CA PHE A 24 -2.80 1.20 -4.06
C PHE A 24 -1.92 1.67 -5.22
N ASN A 25 -1.66 0.80 -6.19
CA ASN A 25 -0.84 1.10 -7.36
C ASN A 25 -1.45 2.20 -8.23
N ARG A 26 -2.77 2.21 -8.40
CA ARG A 26 -3.49 3.29 -9.09
C ARG A 26 -3.26 4.63 -8.38
N THR A 27 -3.48 4.70 -7.08
CA THR A 27 -3.29 5.93 -6.30
C THR A 27 -1.84 6.42 -6.31
N LEU A 28 -0.86 5.50 -6.27
CA LEU A 28 0.55 5.84 -6.45
C LEU A 28 0.80 6.50 -7.81
N LYS A 29 0.32 5.89 -8.90
CA LYS A 29 0.48 6.42 -10.26
C LYS A 29 -0.14 7.80 -10.40
N GLU A 30 -1.36 7.97 -9.91
CA GLU A 30 -2.10 9.23 -9.97
C GLU A 30 -1.41 10.35 -9.19
N GLN A 31 -0.92 10.08 -7.98
CA GLN A 31 -0.38 11.14 -7.11
C GLN A 31 1.11 11.42 -7.32
N VAL A 32 1.88 10.44 -7.81
CA VAL A 32 3.34 10.53 -7.90
C VAL A 32 3.81 10.64 -9.35
N PHE A 33 3.25 9.88 -10.27
CA PHE A 33 3.81 9.76 -11.63
C PHE A 33 3.07 10.58 -12.67
N HIS A 34 1.75 10.69 -12.59
CA HIS A 34 0.96 11.42 -13.59
C HIS A 34 1.35 12.90 -13.63
N GLY A 35 1.71 13.38 -14.83
CA GLY A 35 2.06 14.78 -15.07
C GLY A 35 3.42 15.22 -14.51
N ARG A 36 4.27 14.30 -14.02
CA ARG A 36 5.59 14.62 -13.47
C ARG A 36 6.71 14.00 -14.31
N VAL A 37 7.76 14.76 -14.54
CA VAL A 37 9.01 14.29 -15.16
C VAL A 37 10.10 14.30 -14.10
N PHE A 38 10.77 13.17 -13.93
CA PHE A 38 11.90 13.00 -13.01
C PHE A 38 13.20 13.02 -13.82
N LYS A 39 14.23 13.70 -13.33
CA LYS A 39 15.52 13.80 -14.03
C LYS A 39 16.39 12.57 -13.78
N ASN A 40 16.21 11.91 -12.65
CA ASN A 40 16.94 10.72 -12.27
C ASN A 40 16.15 9.79 -11.33
N LEU A 41 16.74 8.63 -11.04
CA LEU A 41 16.13 7.61 -10.18
C LEU A 41 15.99 8.06 -8.72
N GLU A 42 16.90 8.90 -8.22
CA GLU A 42 16.86 9.34 -6.82
C GLU A 42 15.64 10.23 -6.55
N GLU A 43 15.27 11.11 -7.48
CA GLU A 43 14.03 11.89 -7.36
C GLU A 43 12.78 10.99 -7.31
N VAL A 44 12.78 9.88 -8.06
CA VAL A 44 11.70 8.89 -8.00
C VAL A 44 11.65 8.22 -6.62
N ARG A 45 12.81 7.80 -6.08
CA ARG A 45 12.86 7.17 -4.76
C ARG A 45 12.32 8.07 -3.67
N VAL A 46 12.72 9.34 -3.67
CA VAL A 46 12.24 10.34 -2.71
C VAL A 46 10.73 10.50 -2.82
N ALA A 47 10.20 10.74 -4.02
CA ALA A 47 8.76 10.96 -4.21
C ALA A 47 7.91 9.73 -3.82
N VAL A 48 8.40 8.51 -4.11
CA VAL A 48 7.74 7.27 -3.70
C VAL A 48 7.81 7.08 -2.17
N ALA A 49 8.93 7.41 -1.54
CA ALA A 49 9.07 7.33 -0.07
C ALA A 49 8.12 8.29 0.64
N GLU A 50 8.02 9.55 0.16
CA GLU A 50 7.09 10.54 0.69
C GLU A 50 5.63 10.12 0.48
N PHE A 51 5.30 9.53 -0.67
CA PHE A 51 3.98 8.95 -0.90
C PHE A 51 3.69 7.81 0.07
N LYS A 52 4.63 6.88 0.26
CA LYS A 52 4.48 5.74 1.18
C LYS A 52 4.17 6.23 2.59
N GLU A 53 4.89 7.25 3.06
CA GLU A 53 4.70 7.81 4.39
C GLU A 53 3.33 8.46 4.52
N ARG A 54 2.97 9.36 3.60
CA ARG A 54 1.66 10.03 3.61
C ARG A 54 0.50 9.03 3.52
N TYR A 55 0.62 8.02 2.66
CA TYR A 55 -0.40 7.00 2.50
C TYR A 55 -0.61 6.22 3.80
N ASN A 56 0.47 5.74 4.43
CA ASN A 56 0.34 4.92 5.63
C ASN A 56 -0.11 5.72 6.86
N CYS A 57 0.29 6.99 6.98
CA CYS A 57 0.01 7.81 8.16
C CYS A 57 -1.31 8.59 8.07
N HIS A 58 -1.74 9.00 6.88
CA HIS A 58 -2.85 9.96 6.73
C HIS A 58 -4.03 9.46 5.89
N TRP A 59 -3.87 8.39 5.12
CA TRP A 59 -4.93 7.92 4.24
C TRP A 59 -6.03 7.18 5.02
N ARG A 60 -7.15 7.86 5.30
CA ARG A 60 -8.25 7.29 6.08
C ARG A 60 -9.24 6.56 5.18
N LEU A 61 -9.45 5.27 5.44
CA LEU A 61 -10.37 4.44 4.65
C LEU A 61 -11.63 4.12 5.45
N GLU A 62 -12.80 4.36 4.86
CA GLU A 62 -14.10 4.02 5.46
C GLU A 62 -14.19 2.55 5.84
N LYS A 63 -13.76 1.63 4.95
CA LYS A 63 -13.68 0.18 5.21
C LYS A 63 -12.89 -0.17 6.48
N MET A 64 -11.99 0.71 6.90
CA MET A 64 -11.13 0.56 8.08
C MET A 64 -11.61 1.43 9.25
N GLY A 65 -12.87 1.88 9.27
CA GLY A 65 -13.39 2.75 10.32
C GLY A 65 -12.73 4.13 10.35
N PHE A 66 -12.33 4.64 9.18
CA PHE A 66 -11.60 5.91 9.02
C PHE A 66 -10.25 5.95 9.74
N MET A 67 -9.65 4.79 10.04
CA MET A 67 -8.26 4.67 10.47
C MET A 67 -7.31 4.71 9.26
N SER A 68 -6.10 5.18 9.50
CA SER A 68 -4.98 5.05 8.58
C SER A 68 -4.45 3.61 8.55
N PRO A 69 -3.78 3.17 7.46
CA PRO A 69 -3.16 1.85 7.39
C PRO A 69 -2.23 1.56 8.57
N LEU A 70 -1.50 2.57 9.05
CA LEU A 70 -0.62 2.43 10.20
C LEU A 70 -1.41 2.17 11.50
N GLU A 71 -2.46 2.95 11.75
CA GLU A 71 -3.35 2.78 12.92
C GLU A 71 -3.98 1.38 12.92
N VAL A 72 -4.48 0.91 11.77
CA VAL A 72 -5.06 -0.44 11.63
C VAL A 72 -4.02 -1.52 11.96
N ARG A 73 -2.79 -1.35 11.49
CA ARG A 73 -1.71 -2.30 11.77
C ARG A 73 -1.36 -2.34 13.26
N GLN A 74 -1.31 -1.18 13.91
CA GLN A 74 -1.05 -1.08 15.35
C GLN A 74 -2.17 -1.74 16.16
N ALA A 75 -3.44 -1.43 15.87
CA ALA A 75 -4.59 -2.04 16.53
C ALA A 75 -4.62 -3.56 16.35
N HIS A 76 -4.30 -4.07 15.16
CA HIS A 76 -4.20 -5.50 14.91
C HIS A 76 -3.09 -6.16 15.74
N ALA A 77 -1.91 -5.52 15.84
CA ALA A 77 -0.79 -6.03 16.62
C ALA A 77 -1.15 -6.11 18.12
N MET A 78 -1.80 -5.08 18.66
CA MET A 78 -2.25 -5.07 20.06
C MET A 78 -3.25 -6.19 20.34
N ARG A 79 -4.25 -6.39 19.46
CA ARG A 79 -5.25 -7.46 19.60
C ARG A 79 -4.64 -8.86 19.52
N LYS A 80 -3.52 -9.03 18.81
CA LYS A 80 -2.83 -10.32 18.71
C LYS A 80 -1.96 -10.64 19.93
N ALA A 81 -1.59 -9.62 20.69
CA ALA A 81 -0.76 -9.73 21.90
C ALA A 81 -1.59 -9.91 23.18
N ALA A 82 -2.88 -9.58 23.14
CA ALA A 82 -3.87 -9.86 24.18
C ALA A 82 -4.43 -11.28 24.06
#